data_AF-A0A172EQM4-F1
#
_entry.id   AF-A0A172EQM4-F1
#
_cell.length_a   1.000
_cell.length_b   1.000
_cell.length_c   1.000
_cell.angle_alpha   90.00
_cell.angle_beta   90.00
_cell.angle_gamma   90.00
#
_symmetry.space_group_name_H-M   'P 1'
#
loop_
_entity.id
_entity.type
_entity.pdbx_description
1 polymer ?
#
loop_
_entity_poly.entity_id
_entity_poly.type
_entity_poly.pdbx_seq_one_letter_code
_entity_poly.pdbx_strand_id
1 'polypeptide(L)'
;FQQELEEMRNASALAAAAAGLAAGRLEEWIFVFAQAADRSSQFCISTGKTIPAEHGDLQECFDGTIGPETLYKIEDSRVKESAKTRLQLHEVLSSISFGSLGAENIRGGNGKDGCNLVRADNNGILKGGSPTRHNLTWGGGVMNFGSYQNGSMYVEGGEYGDATEYGAVRWTEDPSKVSIFKDVIRLFARFKEAKNAVMTKIKTTVDELTKCIGQKEAELTNDQLYEEFIWETINRLELSKRVSEQ
;
A
#
# COMPACT_ATOMS: atom_id res chain seq x y z
N PHE A 1 23.72 -16.07 8.04
CA PHE A 1 22.61 -16.01 7.06
C PHE A 1 21.23 -16.22 7.68
N GLN A 2 20.97 -17.29 8.46
CA GLN A 2 19.63 -17.55 9.03
C GLN A 2 19.08 -16.39 9.88
N GLN A 3 19.89 -15.84 10.81
CA GLN A 3 19.49 -14.69 11.63
C GLN A 3 19.16 -13.44 10.79
N GLU A 4 19.96 -13.15 9.75
CA GLU A 4 19.72 -12.01 8.86
C GLU A 4 18.46 -12.20 7.98
N LEU A 5 18.15 -13.45 7.61
CA LEU A 5 16.90 -13.79 6.94
C LEU A 5 15.70 -13.57 7.86
N GLU A 6 15.82 -13.89 9.15
CA GLU A 6 14.77 -13.64 10.14
C GLU A 6 14.52 -12.14 10.34
N GLU A 7 15.59 -11.34 10.46
CA GLU A 7 15.48 -9.87 10.51
C GLU A 7 14.80 -9.29 9.26
N MET A 8 15.17 -9.78 8.07
CA MET A 8 14.52 -9.39 6.82
C MET A 8 13.03 -9.78 6.81
N ARG A 9 12.68 -10.97 7.32
CA ARG A 9 11.28 -11.42 7.40
C ARG A 9 10.46 -10.59 8.39
N ASN A 10 11.03 -10.22 9.53
CA ASN A 10 10.39 -9.33 10.50
C ASN A 10 10.11 -7.95 9.88
N ALA A 11 11.08 -7.38 9.13
CA ALA A 11 10.86 -6.14 8.38
C ALA A 11 9.77 -6.29 7.30
N SER A 12 9.72 -7.44 6.61
CA SER A 12 8.70 -7.71 5.60
C SER A 12 7.27 -7.75 6.17
N ALA A 13 7.09 -8.37 7.34
CA ALA A 13 5.79 -8.46 7.99
C ALA A 13 5.30 -7.09 8.47
N LEU A 14 6.20 -6.27 9.03
CA LEU A 14 5.87 -4.90 9.44
C LEU A 14 5.51 -4.01 8.24
N ALA A 15 6.24 -4.12 7.14
CA ALA A 15 5.93 -3.39 5.90
C ALA A 15 4.55 -3.79 5.35
N ALA A 16 4.24 -5.09 5.33
CA ALA A 16 2.94 -5.61 4.89
C ALA A 16 1.80 -5.11 5.78
N ALA A 17 1.96 -5.14 7.11
CA ALA A 17 0.95 -4.67 8.04
C ALA A 17 0.69 -3.15 7.92
N ALA A 18 1.75 -2.35 7.80
CA ALA A 18 1.62 -0.91 7.60
C ALA A 18 0.91 -0.57 6.28
N ALA A 19 1.23 -1.30 5.20
CA ALA A 19 0.56 -1.14 3.91
C ALA A 19 -0.92 -1.54 3.99
N GLY A 20 -1.24 -2.65 4.67
CA GLY A 20 -2.62 -3.07 4.91
C GLY A 20 -3.43 -2.05 5.71
N LEU A 21 -2.81 -1.41 6.71
CA LEU A 21 -3.46 -0.33 7.46
C LEU A 21 -3.74 0.88 6.58
N ALA A 22 -2.78 1.31 5.75
CA ALA A 22 -2.99 2.40 4.82
C ALA A 22 -4.09 2.08 3.79
N ALA A 23 -4.10 0.85 3.25
CA ALA A 23 -5.14 0.38 2.34
C ALA A 23 -6.54 0.43 2.99
N GLY A 24 -6.70 -0.14 4.19
CA GLY A 24 -7.99 -0.11 4.90
C GLY A 24 -8.48 1.30 5.24
N ARG A 25 -7.56 2.25 5.50
CA ARG A 25 -7.92 3.67 5.74
C ARG A 25 -8.46 4.36 4.49
N LEU A 26 -7.92 4.04 3.32
CA LEU A 26 -8.42 4.56 2.04
C LEU A 26 -9.70 3.85 1.62
N GLU A 27 -9.75 2.53 1.80
CA GLU A 27 -10.91 1.70 1.47
C GLU A 27 -12.16 2.16 2.22
N GLU A 28 -12.07 2.32 3.55
CA GLU A 28 -13.21 2.79 4.36
C GLU A 28 -13.70 4.18 3.91
N TRP A 29 -12.77 5.09 3.62
CA TRP A 29 -13.14 6.42 3.14
C TRP A 29 -13.95 6.34 1.83
N ILE A 30 -13.40 5.69 0.81
CA ILE A 30 -14.05 5.61 -0.51
C ILE A 30 -15.33 4.77 -0.44
N PHE A 31 -15.33 3.69 0.34
CA PHE A 31 -16.49 2.83 0.52
C PHE A 31 -17.67 3.57 1.18
N VAL A 32 -17.42 4.35 2.23
CA VAL A 32 -18.46 5.17 2.87
C VAL A 32 -19.03 6.19 1.88
N PHE A 33 -18.19 6.82 1.05
CA PHE A 33 -18.64 7.76 0.02
C PHE A 33 -19.45 7.06 -1.08
N ALA A 34 -19.05 5.85 -1.49
CA ALA A 34 -19.77 5.06 -2.49
C ALA A 34 -21.14 4.60 -1.98
N GLN A 35 -21.27 4.29 -0.68
CA GLN A 35 -22.56 3.96 -0.07
C GLN A 35 -23.45 5.17 0.21
N ALA A 36 -22.86 6.37 0.32
CA ALA A 36 -23.60 7.62 0.52
C ALA A 36 -24.24 8.11 -0.79
N ALA A 37 -25.16 7.30 -1.33
CA ALA A 37 -25.88 7.54 -2.56
C ALA A 37 -27.35 7.12 -2.43
N ASP A 38 -28.25 7.92 -2.98
CA ASP A 38 -29.65 7.57 -3.16
C ASP A 38 -29.93 7.16 -4.62
N ARG A 39 -31.14 6.65 -4.89
CA ARG A 39 -31.53 6.23 -6.26
C ARG A 39 -31.84 7.40 -7.20
N SER A 40 -31.58 8.64 -6.79
CA SER A 40 -32.01 9.83 -7.51
C SER A 40 -30.80 10.70 -7.90
N SER A 41 -30.52 11.73 -7.11
CA SER A 41 -29.60 12.81 -7.40
C SER A 41 -28.72 13.17 -6.20
N GLN A 42 -28.85 12.45 -5.07
CA GLN A 42 -28.04 12.68 -3.88
C GLN A 42 -26.95 11.63 -3.80
N PHE A 43 -25.68 12.04 -3.93
CA PHE A 43 -24.55 11.12 -3.90
C PHE A 43 -23.24 11.84 -3.57
N CYS A 44 -22.27 11.07 -3.06
CA CYS A 44 -20.94 11.58 -2.73
C CYS A 44 -19.85 11.24 -3.76
N ILE A 45 -20.13 10.36 -4.74
CA ILE A 45 -19.21 10.07 -5.86
C ILE A 45 -19.95 10.26 -7.18
N SER A 46 -19.41 11.13 -8.03
CA SER A 46 -19.97 11.49 -9.34
C SER A 46 -19.08 11.00 -10.47
N THR A 47 -19.69 10.66 -11.60
CA THR A 47 -19.01 10.39 -12.88
C THR A 47 -19.21 11.53 -13.88
N GLY A 48 -19.49 12.74 -13.39
CA GLY A 48 -19.89 13.90 -14.20
C GLY A 48 -21.35 13.88 -14.64
N LYS A 49 -22.11 12.86 -14.23
CA LYS A 49 -23.55 12.70 -14.50
C LYS A 49 -24.38 13.10 -13.28
N THR A 50 -25.70 13.17 -13.46
CA THR A 50 -26.69 13.47 -12.40
C THR A 50 -27.12 12.23 -11.61
N ILE A 51 -26.48 11.09 -11.82
CA ILE A 51 -26.74 9.83 -11.11
C ILE A 51 -25.48 9.42 -10.34
N PRO A 52 -25.61 8.65 -9.25
CA PRO A 52 -24.46 8.15 -8.50
C PRO A 52 -23.54 7.28 -9.35
N ALA A 53 -22.26 7.27 -9.02
CA ALA A 53 -21.34 6.27 -9.56
C ALA A 53 -21.75 4.86 -9.09
N GLU A 54 -21.83 3.91 -10.03
CA GLU A 54 -22.09 2.51 -9.72
C GLU A 54 -20.79 1.69 -9.80
N HIS A 55 -20.87 0.40 -9.46
CA HIS A 55 -19.70 -0.49 -9.52
C HIS A 55 -18.99 -0.50 -10.88
N GLY A 56 -19.73 -0.34 -11.97
CA GLY A 56 -19.18 -0.28 -13.33
C GLY A 56 -18.30 0.95 -13.58
N ASP A 57 -18.48 2.02 -12.81
CA ASP A 57 -17.63 3.21 -12.82
C ASP A 57 -16.48 3.11 -11.81
N LEU A 58 -16.70 2.37 -10.71
CA LEU A 58 -15.76 2.19 -9.59
C LEU A 58 -15.08 0.81 -9.63
N GLN A 59 -14.71 0.35 -10.83
CA GLN A 59 -14.15 -0.99 -11.03
C GLN A 59 -12.85 -1.21 -10.27
N GLU A 60 -12.08 -0.17 -9.94
CA GLU A 60 -10.88 -0.33 -9.12
C GLU A 60 -11.17 -0.53 -7.63
N CYS A 61 -12.41 -0.28 -7.20
CA CYS A 61 -12.84 -0.39 -5.81
C CYS A 61 -13.67 -1.66 -5.57
N PHE A 62 -14.49 -2.07 -6.53
CA PHE A 62 -15.49 -3.14 -6.34
C PHE A 62 -15.46 -4.20 -7.44
N ASP A 63 -15.60 -5.47 -7.05
CA ASP A 63 -15.75 -6.64 -7.92
C ASP A 63 -17.22 -7.03 -8.20
N GLY A 64 -18.15 -6.11 -7.91
CA GLY A 64 -19.59 -6.31 -8.06
C GLY A 64 -20.38 -5.16 -7.47
N THR A 65 -21.70 -5.34 -7.29
CA THR A 65 -22.57 -4.32 -6.68
C THR A 65 -21.95 -3.76 -5.40
N ILE A 66 -21.93 -2.43 -5.26
CA ILE A 66 -21.30 -1.71 -4.14
C ILE A 66 -21.80 -2.29 -2.81
N GLY A 67 -20.87 -2.85 -2.03
CA GLY A 67 -21.14 -3.50 -0.76
C GLY A 67 -19.85 -4.00 -0.11
N PRO A 68 -19.89 -4.38 1.17
CA PRO A 68 -18.68 -4.76 1.90
C PRO A 68 -18.04 -6.05 1.36
N GLU A 69 -18.84 -6.97 0.84
CA GLU A 69 -18.33 -8.25 0.30
C GLU A 69 -17.77 -8.15 -1.12
N THR A 70 -17.93 -7.00 -1.79
CA THR A 70 -17.43 -6.77 -3.15
C THR A 70 -16.18 -5.90 -3.18
N LEU A 71 -15.68 -5.46 -2.02
CA LEU A 71 -14.34 -4.86 -1.89
C LEU A 71 -13.26 -5.92 -2.11
N TYR A 72 -12.14 -5.53 -2.73
CA TYR A 72 -11.04 -6.44 -3.04
C TYR A 72 -10.29 -6.90 -1.78
N LYS A 73 -10.24 -8.22 -1.57
CA LYS A 73 -9.51 -8.87 -0.47
C LYS A 73 -8.06 -9.13 -0.87
N ILE A 74 -7.17 -9.24 0.12
CA ILE A 74 -5.72 -9.40 -0.12
C ILE A 74 -5.35 -10.62 -0.98
N GLU A 75 -6.16 -11.67 -0.94
CA GLU A 75 -5.96 -12.91 -1.70
C GLU A 75 -6.62 -12.90 -3.09
N ASP A 76 -7.32 -11.83 -3.45
CA ASP A 76 -8.02 -11.75 -4.73
C ASP A 76 -7.05 -11.61 -5.91
N SER A 77 -7.48 -12.06 -7.09
CA SER A 77 -6.67 -12.08 -8.31
C SER A 77 -6.10 -10.71 -8.65
N ARG A 78 -6.92 -9.66 -8.58
CA ARG A 78 -6.51 -8.28 -8.88
C ARG A 78 -5.36 -7.80 -7.99
N VAL A 79 -5.40 -8.10 -6.70
CA VAL A 79 -4.34 -7.72 -5.74
C VAL A 79 -3.05 -8.50 -6.06
N LYS A 80 -3.16 -9.80 -6.34
CA LYS A 80 -2.04 -10.66 -6.73
C LYS A 80 -1.41 -10.25 -8.06
N GLU A 81 -2.20 -9.79 -9.02
CA GLU A 81 -1.72 -9.30 -10.32
C GLU A 81 -1.06 -7.93 -10.20
N SER A 82 -1.64 -7.02 -9.41
CA SER A 82 -1.04 -5.72 -9.09
C SER A 82 0.37 -5.85 -8.51
N ALA A 83 0.58 -6.83 -7.61
CA ALA A 83 1.89 -7.12 -7.00
C ALA A 83 2.96 -7.61 -8.00
N LYS A 84 2.58 -8.02 -9.21
CA LYS A 84 3.49 -8.47 -10.27
C LYS A 84 3.86 -7.38 -11.27
N THR A 85 3.21 -6.21 -11.18
CA THR A 85 3.53 -5.08 -12.05
C THR A 85 4.93 -4.51 -11.75
N ARG A 86 5.44 -3.68 -12.67
CA ARG A 86 6.72 -2.98 -12.48
C ARG A 86 6.59 -1.65 -11.72
N LEU A 87 5.37 -1.31 -11.28
CA LEU A 87 5.10 -0.06 -10.59
C LEU A 87 5.81 -0.03 -9.24
N GLN A 88 6.48 1.07 -8.97
CA GLN A 88 7.11 1.36 -7.71
C GLN A 88 6.18 2.16 -6.80
N LEU A 89 6.35 2.02 -5.49
CA LEU A 89 5.51 2.70 -4.48
C LEU A 89 5.40 4.22 -4.73
N HIS A 90 6.50 4.88 -5.11
CA HIS A 90 6.49 6.33 -5.36
C HIS A 90 5.65 6.72 -6.58
N GLU A 91 5.59 5.88 -7.62
CA GLU A 91 4.80 6.12 -8.83
C GLU A 91 3.30 6.02 -8.51
N VAL A 92 2.92 4.97 -7.76
CA VAL A 92 1.54 4.75 -7.31
C VAL A 92 1.09 5.82 -6.33
N LEU A 93 1.97 6.26 -5.42
CA LEU A 93 1.64 7.38 -4.54
C LEU A 93 1.46 8.68 -5.33
N SER A 94 2.35 8.97 -6.30
CA SER A 94 2.27 10.20 -7.08
C SER A 94 1.00 10.29 -7.94
N SER A 95 0.40 9.16 -8.34
CA SER A 95 -0.81 9.15 -9.17
C SER A 95 -2.03 9.75 -8.49
N ILE A 96 -2.07 9.75 -7.15
CA ILE A 96 -3.17 10.34 -6.36
C ILE A 96 -2.88 11.77 -5.90
N SER A 97 -1.73 12.36 -6.27
CA SER A 97 -1.41 13.75 -5.89
C SER A 97 -2.33 14.76 -6.60
N PHE A 98 -2.48 15.94 -6.01
CA PHE A 98 -3.23 17.04 -6.63
C PHE A 98 -2.67 17.41 -8.00
N GLY A 99 -1.34 17.39 -8.18
CA GLY A 99 -0.70 17.70 -9.46
C GLY A 99 -1.01 16.67 -10.56
N SER A 100 -1.14 15.39 -10.20
CA SER A 100 -1.47 14.32 -11.16
C SER A 100 -2.95 14.27 -11.50
N LEU A 101 -3.83 14.48 -10.52
CA LEU A 101 -5.27 14.43 -10.73
C LEU A 101 -5.80 15.74 -11.31
N GLY A 102 -5.38 16.88 -10.77
CA GLY A 102 -5.96 18.18 -11.06
C GLY A 102 -7.34 18.38 -10.42
N ALA A 103 -7.70 19.64 -10.18
CA ALA A 103 -8.93 20.00 -9.47
C ALA A 103 -10.21 19.44 -10.14
N GLU A 104 -10.27 19.40 -11.47
CA GLU A 104 -11.45 18.95 -12.22
C GLU A 104 -11.69 17.43 -12.16
N ASN A 105 -10.67 16.63 -11.88
CA ASN A 105 -10.84 15.18 -11.67
C ASN A 105 -11.13 14.83 -10.20
N ILE A 106 -10.91 15.77 -9.28
CA ILE A 106 -11.24 15.61 -7.85
C ILE A 106 -12.66 16.11 -7.54
N ARG A 107 -13.01 17.27 -8.08
CA ARG A 107 -14.33 17.87 -7.94
C ARG A 107 -15.27 17.37 -9.04
N GLY A 108 -16.29 16.62 -8.65
CA GLY A 108 -17.38 16.21 -9.54
C GLY A 108 -18.75 16.72 -9.11
N GLY A 109 -19.78 16.36 -9.87
CA GLY A 109 -21.18 16.62 -9.52
C GLY A 109 -21.80 17.83 -10.23
N ASN A 110 -23.10 18.02 -10.02
CA ASN A 110 -23.88 19.14 -10.57
C ASN A 110 -24.02 20.33 -9.59
N GLY A 111 -23.35 20.25 -8.44
CA GLY A 111 -23.39 21.28 -7.39
C GLY A 111 -24.65 21.25 -6.51
N LYS A 112 -25.53 20.26 -6.71
CA LYS A 112 -26.75 20.03 -5.93
C LYS A 112 -26.88 18.59 -5.44
N ASP A 113 -25.79 17.82 -5.49
CA ASP A 113 -25.77 16.38 -5.18
C ASP A 113 -25.89 16.07 -3.68
N GLY A 114 -26.05 17.08 -2.83
CA GLY A 114 -26.46 16.90 -1.42
C GLY A 114 -25.49 16.13 -0.53
N CYS A 115 -24.23 15.91 -0.95
CA CYS A 115 -23.27 15.17 -0.15
C CYS A 115 -22.83 15.94 1.09
N ASN A 116 -23.38 15.58 2.25
CA ASN A 116 -22.99 16.18 3.52
C ASN A 116 -21.58 15.74 4.00
N LEU A 117 -21.03 14.64 3.49
CA LEU A 117 -19.69 14.15 3.86
C LEU A 117 -18.56 15.07 3.39
N VAL A 118 -18.82 15.95 2.42
CA VAL A 118 -17.86 16.95 1.92
C VAL A 118 -18.16 18.37 2.42
N ARG A 119 -19.08 18.52 3.37
CA ARG A 119 -19.49 19.81 3.92
C ARG A 119 -19.14 19.90 5.41
N ALA A 120 -18.19 20.77 5.75
CA ALA A 120 -17.84 21.09 7.13
C ALA A 120 -18.67 22.27 7.69
N ASP A 121 -19.39 23.00 6.85
CA ASP A 121 -20.32 24.04 7.28
C ASP A 121 -21.58 23.45 7.95
N ASN A 122 -22.36 24.32 8.59
CA ASN A 122 -23.57 23.97 9.32
C ASN A 122 -24.50 23.07 8.48
N ASN A 123 -25.03 22.02 9.10
CA ASN A 123 -25.87 20.98 8.50
C ASN A 123 -25.18 20.14 7.40
N GLY A 124 -23.84 20.13 7.36
CA GLY A 124 -23.06 19.13 6.67
C GLY A 124 -22.82 17.91 7.56
N ILE A 125 -21.56 17.65 7.91
CA ILE A 125 -21.16 16.55 8.80
C ILE A 125 -21.85 16.62 10.17
N LEU A 126 -22.05 17.82 10.71
CA LEU A 126 -22.76 18.03 11.97
C LEU A 126 -24.08 18.78 11.71
N LYS A 127 -25.16 18.25 12.29
CA LYS A 127 -26.47 18.93 12.29
C LYS A 127 -26.44 20.08 13.30
N GLY A 128 -26.75 21.29 12.85
CA GLY A 128 -26.81 22.48 13.72
C GLY A 128 -25.45 23.04 14.14
N GLY A 129 -24.34 22.65 13.50
CA GLY A 129 -23.02 23.20 13.79
C GLY A 129 -21.94 22.76 12.81
N SER A 130 -20.69 23.12 13.11
CA SER A 130 -19.51 22.81 12.31
C SER A 130 -18.42 22.16 13.18
N PRO A 131 -17.56 21.30 12.62
CA PRO A 131 -16.44 20.73 13.36
C PRO A 131 -15.35 21.79 13.54
N THR A 132 -15.44 22.59 14.61
CA THR A 132 -14.52 23.70 14.92
C THR A 132 -13.35 23.32 15.82
N ARG A 133 -13.41 22.16 16.48
CA ARG A 133 -12.35 21.72 17.39
C ARG A 133 -11.13 21.16 16.65
N HIS A 134 -11.38 20.50 15.53
CA HIS A 134 -10.36 19.81 14.74
C HIS A 134 -10.69 19.94 13.26
N ASN A 135 -9.67 20.22 12.46
CA ASN A 135 -9.75 20.06 11.01
C ASN A 135 -10.03 18.58 10.69
N LEU A 136 -10.99 18.34 9.81
CA LEU A 136 -11.36 16.99 9.39
C LEU A 136 -10.43 16.53 8.26
N THR A 137 -10.07 15.26 8.26
CA THR A 137 -9.32 14.66 7.16
C THR A 137 -9.84 13.27 6.83
N TRP A 138 -9.90 12.97 5.54
CA TRP A 138 -10.12 11.63 5.02
C TRP A 138 -8.82 11.07 4.41
N GLY A 139 -8.66 9.74 4.45
CA GLY A 139 -7.46 9.07 3.95
C GLY A 139 -6.18 9.38 4.74
N GLY A 140 -6.28 9.88 5.98
CA GLY A 140 -5.11 10.16 6.84
C GLY A 140 -4.29 11.38 6.42
N GLY A 141 -4.87 12.31 5.66
CA GLY A 141 -4.19 13.50 5.15
C GLY A 141 -4.37 13.72 3.65
N VAL A 142 -5.08 12.85 2.94
CA VAL A 142 -5.25 12.97 1.48
C VAL A 142 -6.24 14.09 1.14
N MET A 143 -7.38 14.14 1.84
CA MET A 143 -8.42 15.15 1.64
C MET A 143 -8.72 15.85 2.96
N ASN A 144 -8.43 17.14 3.04
CA ASN A 144 -8.42 17.88 4.30
C ASN A 144 -9.35 19.09 4.26
N PHE A 145 -10.10 19.29 5.34
CA PHE A 145 -11.08 20.34 5.51
C PHE A 145 -10.72 21.20 6.73
N GLY A 146 -10.93 22.50 6.60
CA GLY A 146 -11.05 23.36 7.78
C GLY A 146 -12.44 23.26 8.40
N SER A 147 -12.87 24.35 9.01
CA SER A 147 -14.25 24.52 9.49
C SER A 147 -15.03 25.41 8.53
N TYR A 148 -16.29 25.12 8.22
CA TYR A 148 -17.15 25.97 7.36
C TYR A 148 -17.00 25.81 5.83
N GLN A 149 -16.38 24.74 5.34
CA GLN A 149 -16.49 24.38 3.91
C GLN A 149 -17.93 24.07 3.53
N ASN A 150 -18.45 24.79 2.52
CA ASN A 150 -19.85 24.78 2.12
C ASN A 150 -20.32 23.52 1.36
N GLY A 151 -19.42 22.59 1.03
CA GLY A 151 -19.72 21.38 0.25
C GLY A 151 -19.62 21.54 -1.27
N SER A 152 -19.19 22.70 -1.78
CA SER A 152 -18.98 22.94 -3.23
C SER A 152 -17.79 22.19 -3.82
N MET A 153 -16.98 21.54 -2.97
CA MET A 153 -15.77 20.83 -3.39
C MET A 153 -14.77 21.73 -4.15
N TYR A 154 -14.67 23.01 -3.78
CA TYR A 154 -13.54 23.86 -4.20
C TYR A 154 -12.24 23.30 -3.59
N VAL A 155 -11.32 22.83 -4.44
CA VAL A 155 -10.12 22.08 -4.04
C VAL A 155 -8.85 22.78 -4.52
N GLU A 156 -7.86 22.84 -3.65
CA GLU A 156 -6.49 23.28 -3.94
C GLU A 156 -5.48 22.25 -3.43
N GLY A 157 -4.26 22.30 -3.96
CA GLY A 157 -3.13 21.57 -3.40
C GLY A 157 -2.82 22.01 -1.96
N GLY A 158 -2.52 21.04 -1.09
CA GLY A 158 -1.97 21.28 0.23
C GLY A 158 -2.11 20.07 1.16
N GLU A 159 -1.43 20.13 2.29
CA GLU A 159 -1.44 19.10 3.31
C GLU A 159 -2.43 19.45 4.44
N TYR A 160 -2.54 18.56 5.44
CA TYR A 160 -3.49 18.71 6.56
C TYR A 160 -3.41 20.07 7.27
N GLY A 161 -2.21 20.59 7.48
CA GLY A 161 -1.98 21.86 8.19
C GLY A 161 -2.35 23.12 7.38
N ASP A 162 -2.60 22.99 6.08
CA ASP A 162 -2.86 24.12 5.18
C ASP A 162 -4.36 24.43 5.04
N ALA A 163 -5.22 23.59 5.64
CA ALA A 163 -6.65 23.78 5.62
C ALA A 163 -7.06 24.93 6.56
N THR A 164 -7.77 25.90 6.00
CA THR A 164 -8.26 27.09 6.72
C THR A 164 -9.78 27.03 6.83
N GLU A 165 -10.37 27.83 7.73
CA GLU A 165 -11.82 27.89 7.95
C GLU A 165 -12.60 28.04 6.64
N TYR A 166 -12.58 29.21 6.02
CA TYR A 166 -13.40 29.46 4.81
C TYR A 166 -12.72 29.10 3.48
N GLY A 167 -11.54 28.48 3.53
CA GLY A 167 -10.73 28.19 2.35
C GLY A 167 -11.12 26.93 1.61
N ALA A 168 -10.33 26.63 0.57
CA ALA A 168 -10.44 25.40 -0.21
C ALA A 168 -10.25 24.14 0.64
N VAL A 169 -10.84 23.03 0.20
CA VAL A 169 -10.42 21.69 0.59
C VAL A 169 -8.99 21.49 0.11
N ARG A 170 -8.10 20.99 0.99
CA ARG A 170 -6.72 20.70 0.62
C ARG A 170 -6.59 19.24 0.22
N TRP A 171 -6.21 19.01 -1.03
CA TRP A 171 -5.82 17.70 -1.52
C TRP A 171 -4.29 17.59 -1.53
N THR A 172 -3.75 16.48 -1.02
CA THR A 172 -2.30 16.30 -0.87
C THR A 172 -1.53 16.58 -2.17
N GLU A 173 -0.51 17.42 -2.10
CA GLU A 173 0.43 17.63 -3.21
C GLU A 173 1.55 16.59 -3.17
N ASP A 174 1.94 16.19 -1.96
CA ASP A 174 3.00 15.23 -1.73
C ASP A 174 2.51 14.10 -0.83
N PRO A 175 2.01 13.01 -1.43
CA PRO A 175 1.53 11.83 -0.69
C PRO A 175 2.58 11.24 0.26
N SER A 176 3.89 11.47 0.06
CA SER A 176 4.90 11.03 1.03
C SER A 176 4.79 11.72 2.40
N LYS A 177 4.11 12.88 2.47
CA LYS A 177 3.86 13.63 3.71
C LYS A 177 2.61 13.15 4.47
N VAL A 178 1.71 12.42 3.81
CA VAL A 178 0.49 11.87 4.40
C VAL A 178 0.84 10.82 5.46
N SER A 179 0.17 10.90 6.61
CA SER A 179 0.55 10.16 7.83
C SER A 179 0.62 8.64 7.61
N ILE A 180 -0.38 8.06 6.94
CA ILE A 180 -0.48 6.63 6.71
C ILE A 180 0.57 6.11 5.71
N PHE A 181 1.07 6.96 4.79
CA PHE A 181 2.05 6.54 3.78
C PHE A 181 3.49 6.66 4.29
N LYS A 182 3.77 7.56 5.23
CA LYS A 182 5.11 7.70 5.86
C LYS A 182 5.64 6.38 6.40
N ASP A 183 4.81 5.65 7.14
CA ASP A 183 5.23 4.36 7.71
C ASP A 183 5.39 3.27 6.66
N VAL A 184 4.56 3.26 5.63
CA VAL A 184 4.68 2.32 4.50
C VAL A 184 6.01 2.54 3.79
N ILE A 185 6.32 3.79 3.42
CA ILE A 185 7.57 4.15 2.74
C ILE A 185 8.77 3.71 3.59
N ARG A 186 8.78 4.07 4.88
CA ARG A 186 9.88 3.78 5.81
C ARG A 186 10.10 2.28 6.00
N LEU A 187 9.03 1.52 6.27
CA LEU A 187 9.14 0.09 6.56
C LEU A 187 9.45 -0.73 5.30
N PHE A 188 8.89 -0.35 4.15
CA PHE A 188 9.21 -1.00 2.89
C PHE A 188 10.65 -0.72 2.45
N ALA A 189 11.15 0.50 2.66
CA ALA A 189 12.57 0.83 2.44
C ALA A 189 13.48 -0.04 3.32
N ARG A 190 13.19 -0.15 4.62
CA ARG A 190 13.94 -1.01 5.55
C ARG A 190 13.96 -2.48 5.11
N PHE A 191 12.83 -3.01 4.63
CA PHE A 191 12.78 -4.36 4.07
C PHE A 191 13.66 -4.49 2.83
N LYS A 192 13.59 -3.54 1.89
CA LYS A 192 14.42 -3.55 0.67
C LYS A 192 15.92 -3.48 1.00
N GLU A 193 16.31 -2.66 1.97
CA GLU A 193 17.70 -2.55 2.43
C GLU A 193 18.20 -3.88 3.01
N ALA A 194 17.43 -4.49 3.94
CA ALA A 194 17.78 -5.78 4.52
C ALA A 194 17.88 -6.87 3.44
N LYS A 195 16.93 -6.91 2.51
CA LYS A 195 16.94 -7.85 1.37
C LYS A 195 18.20 -7.68 0.52
N ASN A 196 18.52 -6.45 0.15
CA ASN A 196 19.68 -6.17 -0.69
C ASN A 196 20.99 -6.54 0.03
N ALA A 197 21.12 -6.24 1.32
CA ALA A 197 22.29 -6.61 2.11
C ALA A 197 22.50 -8.13 2.18
N VAL A 198 21.43 -8.89 2.43
CA VAL A 198 21.47 -10.36 2.44
C VAL A 198 21.87 -10.90 1.05
N MET A 199 21.27 -10.37 -0.02
CA MET A 199 21.58 -10.80 -1.39
C MET A 199 23.04 -10.52 -1.77
N THR A 200 23.57 -9.35 -1.40
CA THR A 200 24.98 -9.01 -1.63
C THR A 200 25.90 -9.98 -0.90
N LYS A 201 25.64 -10.28 0.38
CA LYS A 201 26.45 -11.24 1.14
C LYS A 201 26.43 -12.63 0.52
N ILE A 202 25.24 -13.14 0.18
CA ILE A 202 25.09 -14.44 -0.50
C ILE A 202 25.92 -14.44 -1.78
N LYS A 203 25.77 -13.41 -2.62
CA LYS A 203 26.52 -13.30 -3.87
C LYS A 203 28.03 -13.34 -3.63
N THR A 204 28.55 -12.50 -2.73
CA THR A 204 29.99 -12.46 -2.44
C THR A 204 30.51 -13.79 -1.88
N THR A 205 29.73 -14.47 -1.04
CA THR A 205 30.14 -15.78 -0.49
C THR A 205 30.13 -16.86 -1.57
N VAL A 206 29.11 -16.90 -2.44
CA VAL A 206 29.07 -17.84 -3.56
C VAL A 206 30.22 -17.59 -4.53
N ASP A 207 30.53 -16.33 -4.85
CA ASP A 207 31.65 -15.96 -5.72
C ASP A 207 33.02 -16.42 -5.15
N GLU A 208 33.20 -16.44 -3.81
CA GLU A 208 34.43 -17.00 -3.21
C GLU A 208 34.42 -18.53 -3.14
N LEU A 209 33.29 -19.15 -2.80
CA LEU A 209 33.18 -20.61 -2.73
C LEU A 209 33.42 -21.26 -4.10
N THR A 210 32.85 -20.68 -5.15
CA THR A 210 32.99 -21.19 -6.53
C THR A 210 34.42 -21.19 -7.04
N LYS A 211 35.34 -20.38 -6.48
CA LYS A 211 36.76 -20.43 -6.82
C LYS A 211 37.47 -21.68 -6.30
N CYS A 212 36.94 -22.29 -5.26
CA CYS A 212 37.57 -23.42 -4.55
C CYS A 212 36.97 -24.78 -4.93
N ILE A 213 35.81 -24.80 -5.58
CA ILE A 213 35.14 -26.04 -6.00
C ILE A 213 35.78 -26.52 -7.31
N GLY A 214 36.23 -27.78 -7.34
CA GLY A 214 36.79 -28.40 -8.53
C GLY A 214 35.73 -28.66 -9.60
N GLN A 215 36.16 -28.78 -10.87
CA GLN A 215 35.23 -29.03 -11.99
C GLN A 215 34.40 -30.30 -11.79
N LYS A 216 35.01 -31.36 -11.26
CA LYS A 216 34.33 -32.64 -11.03
C LYS A 216 33.17 -32.49 -10.04
N GLU A 217 33.39 -31.77 -8.94
CA GLU A 217 32.36 -31.53 -7.92
C GLU A 217 31.32 -30.50 -8.41
N ALA A 218 31.71 -29.53 -9.24
CA ALA A 218 30.81 -28.54 -9.82
C ALA A 218 29.83 -29.14 -10.85
N GLU A 219 30.18 -30.27 -11.48
CA GLU A 219 29.33 -30.98 -12.44
C GLU A 219 28.29 -31.89 -11.79
N LEU A 220 28.38 -32.12 -10.46
CA LEU A 220 27.41 -32.92 -9.74
C LEU A 220 26.04 -32.24 -9.74
N THR A 221 25.01 -33.01 -10.10
CA THR A 221 23.62 -32.57 -9.91
C THR A 221 23.25 -32.57 -8.43
N ASN A 222 22.19 -31.85 -8.05
CA ASN A 222 21.79 -31.74 -6.64
C ASN A 222 21.64 -33.10 -5.94
N ASP A 223 20.98 -34.08 -6.59
CA ASP A 223 20.75 -35.39 -5.97
C ASP A 223 22.06 -36.17 -5.80
N GLN A 224 22.93 -36.17 -6.83
CA GLN A 224 24.24 -36.80 -6.77
C GLN A 224 25.16 -36.15 -5.72
N LEU A 225 25.10 -34.83 -5.59
CA LEU A 225 25.90 -34.08 -4.61
C LEU A 225 25.65 -34.57 -3.18
N TYR A 226 24.38 -34.75 -2.80
CA TYR A 226 24.05 -35.23 -1.46
C TYR A 226 24.43 -36.69 -1.25
N GLU A 227 24.23 -37.56 -2.25
CA GLU A 227 24.62 -38.97 -2.17
C GLU A 227 26.13 -39.12 -2.00
N GLU A 228 26.93 -38.46 -2.85
CA GLU A 228 28.39 -38.51 -2.77
C GLU A 228 28.92 -37.88 -1.48
N PHE A 229 28.30 -36.78 -1.01
CA PHE A 229 28.67 -36.15 0.25
C PHE A 229 28.46 -37.07 1.46
N ILE A 230 27.32 -37.76 1.53
CA ILE A 230 27.05 -38.73 2.61
C ILE A 230 28.04 -39.89 2.55
N TRP A 231 28.27 -40.44 1.36
CA TRP A 231 29.18 -41.57 1.16
C TRP A 231 30.61 -41.25 1.62
N GLU A 232 31.17 -40.11 1.19
CA GLU A 232 32.50 -39.66 1.62
C GLU A 232 32.56 -39.38 3.13
N THR A 233 31.50 -38.80 3.71
CA THR A 233 31.44 -38.52 5.15
C THR A 233 31.47 -39.81 5.98
N ILE A 234 30.70 -40.84 5.60
CA ILE A 234 30.71 -42.15 6.28
C ILE A 234 32.10 -42.77 6.19
N ASN A 235 32.70 -42.79 5.01
CA ASN A 235 34.04 -43.35 4.81
C ASN A 235 35.09 -42.66 5.70
N ARG A 236 35.05 -41.33 5.81
CA ARG A 236 35.98 -40.59 6.69
C ARG A 236 35.80 -40.90 8.17
N LEU A 237 34.55 -41.07 8.63
CA LEU A 237 34.26 -41.44 10.02
C LEU A 237 34.71 -42.88 10.34
N GLU A 238 34.58 -43.81 9.40
CA GLU A 238 35.10 -45.16 9.59
C GLU A 238 36.63 -45.20 9.60
N LEU A 239 37.25 -44.40 8.72
CA LEU A 239 38.70 -44.32 8.64
C LEU A 239 39.31 -43.80 9.95
N SER A 240 38.72 -42.76 10.54
CA SER A 240 39.20 -42.20 11.82
C SER A 240 39.08 -43.20 12.98
N LYS A 241 37.98 -43.97 13.05
CA LYS A 241 37.80 -45.03 14.05
C LYS A 241 38.90 -46.09 13.98
N ARG A 242 39.19 -46.57 12.77
CA ARG A 242 40.23 -47.60 12.56
C ARG A 242 41.63 -47.11 12.93
N VAL A 243 41.92 -45.84 12.71
CA VAL A 243 43.20 -45.22 13.09
C VAL A 243 43.29 -45.03 14.62
N SER A 244 42.18 -44.73 15.30
CA SER A 244 42.16 -44.58 16.76
C SER A 244 42.23 -45.90 17.56
N GLU A 245 42.00 -47.03 16.88
CA GLU A 245 42.07 -48.38 17.47
C GLU A 245 43.47 -49.02 17.32
N GLN A 246 44.43 -48.33 16.70
CA GLN A 246 45.84 -48.73 16.57
C GLN A 246 46.73 -47.95 17.55
#